data_AF-A0A968JLF3-F1
#
_entry.id   AF-A0A968JLF3-F1
#
_cell.length_a   1.000
_cell.length_b   1.000
_cell.length_c   1.000
_cell.angle_alpha   90.00
_cell.angle_beta   90.00
_cell.angle_gamma   90.00
#
_symmetry.space_group_name_H-M   'P 1'
#
loop_
_entity.id
_entity.type
_entity.pdbx_description
1 polymer ?
#
loop_
_entity_poly.entity_id
_entity_poly.type
_entity_poly.pdbx_seq_one_letter_code
_entity_poly.pdbx_strand_id
1 'polypeptide(L)'
;MPAASKIAIGKAATSAVFRRPTIKLEELVQNERLTMLALNNIVDQDYVPLKGAYPILIHDEVIGAVSAAGAITGDNDEIIAQFASKTEFILKIAKMKRIPILLCFSLWITNISGQVFYEKYGNVCVEAENFYSQSSDSIRKWHIIRETSVEIKNNHAGEASGKAYTKILPDERVTHDDPFIPGENFSDNPGEMAVISYKIHFTDTGKYYVWVKAYSSGTEDNGIHVGLDGKWPESGMKMQWCEGKNQWTWDSRQRTNEQHCGVQKLIYLIVETPGKHLISFSMREDGFEFDKWCMSKEYTIPED
;
A
#
# COMPACT_ATOMS: atom_id res chain seq x y z
N MET A 1 17.27 -0.06 -24.22
CA MET A 1 17.86 -0.92 -25.29
C MET A 1 16.87 -1.04 -26.45
N PRO A 2 17.22 -0.64 -27.69
CA PRO A 2 16.30 -0.64 -28.83
C PRO A 2 15.72 -2.03 -29.20
N ALA A 3 16.42 -3.11 -28.85
CA ALA A 3 15.98 -4.49 -29.12
C ALA A 3 15.02 -5.06 -28.05
N ALA A 4 14.87 -4.40 -26.89
CA ALA A 4 14.09 -4.94 -25.77
C ALA A 4 12.61 -5.13 -26.13
N SER A 5 12.03 -4.25 -26.96
CA SER A 5 10.63 -4.36 -27.40
C SER A 5 10.36 -5.63 -28.20
N LYS A 6 11.23 -5.99 -29.15
CA LYS A 6 11.12 -7.22 -29.93
C LYS A 6 11.26 -8.47 -29.05
N ILE A 7 12.22 -8.44 -28.12
CA ILE A 7 12.44 -9.54 -27.16
C ILE A 7 11.20 -9.73 -26.28
N ALA A 8 10.62 -8.64 -25.75
CA ALA A 8 9.39 -8.72 -24.95
C ALA A 8 8.25 -9.35 -25.75
N ILE A 9 7.99 -8.87 -26.97
CA ILE A 9 6.94 -9.40 -27.85
C ILE A 9 7.13 -10.90 -28.07
N GLY A 10 8.36 -11.35 -28.40
CA GLY A 10 8.65 -12.77 -28.60
C GLY A 10 8.49 -13.61 -27.32
N LYS A 11 8.88 -13.11 -26.14
CA LYS A 11 8.67 -13.80 -24.86
C LYS A 11 7.17 -13.98 -24.58
N ALA A 12 6.36 -12.93 -24.77
CA ALA A 12 4.91 -13.00 -24.60
C ALA A 12 4.26 -14.00 -25.57
N ALA A 13 4.60 -13.91 -26.85
CA ALA A 13 4.16 -14.85 -27.88
C ALA A 13 4.45 -16.31 -27.51
N THR A 14 5.70 -16.57 -27.09
CA THR A 14 6.15 -17.88 -26.65
C THR A 14 5.34 -18.38 -25.46
N SER A 15 5.13 -17.54 -24.46
CA SER A 15 4.35 -17.93 -23.28
C SER A 15 2.89 -18.28 -23.62
N ALA A 16 2.27 -17.51 -24.52
CA ALA A 16 0.90 -17.73 -24.97
C ALA A 16 0.76 -19.05 -25.75
N VAL A 17 1.64 -19.29 -26.73
CA VAL A 17 1.61 -20.50 -27.58
C VAL A 17 1.83 -21.77 -26.77
N PHE A 18 2.80 -21.77 -25.87
CA PHE A 18 3.14 -22.94 -25.05
C PHE A 18 2.29 -23.06 -23.78
N ARG A 19 1.39 -22.09 -23.54
CA ARG A 19 0.46 -22.01 -22.40
C ARG A 19 1.16 -22.15 -21.05
N ARG A 20 2.37 -21.60 -20.91
CA ARG A 20 3.18 -21.72 -19.70
C ARG A 20 4.16 -20.54 -19.53
N PRO A 21 4.62 -20.26 -18.31
CA PRO A 21 5.65 -19.26 -18.08
C PRO A 21 6.94 -19.58 -18.84
N THR A 22 7.61 -18.57 -19.39
CA THR A 22 8.83 -18.79 -20.18
C THR A 22 10.03 -19.25 -19.34
N ILE A 23 10.04 -18.99 -18.03
CA ILE A 23 11.04 -19.58 -17.13
C ILE A 23 11.06 -21.11 -17.19
N LYS A 24 9.89 -21.74 -17.34
CA LYS A 24 9.81 -23.21 -17.50
C LYS A 24 10.32 -23.69 -18.86
N LEU A 25 10.23 -22.86 -19.89
CA LEU A 25 10.80 -23.17 -21.19
C LEU A 25 12.31 -22.99 -21.20
N GLU A 26 12.81 -21.94 -20.54
CA GLU A 26 14.24 -21.72 -20.36
C GLU A 26 14.89 -22.86 -19.58
N GLU A 27 14.29 -23.27 -18.45
CA GLU A 27 14.72 -24.44 -17.66
C GLU A 27 14.76 -25.72 -18.51
N LEU A 28 13.74 -25.96 -19.33
CA LEU A 28 13.67 -27.14 -20.22
C LEU A 28 14.74 -27.11 -21.30
N VAL A 29 14.97 -25.95 -21.94
CA VAL A 29 16.03 -25.78 -22.95
C VAL A 29 17.40 -26.02 -22.34
N GLN A 30 17.65 -25.52 -21.13
CA GLN A 30 18.93 -25.64 -20.44
C GLN A 30 19.23 -27.06 -19.96
N ASN A 31 18.23 -27.77 -19.40
CA ASN A 31 18.50 -28.98 -18.64
C ASN A 31 18.03 -30.28 -19.30
N GLU A 32 17.05 -30.24 -20.20
CA GLU A 32 16.38 -31.46 -20.66
C GLU A 32 16.33 -31.60 -22.19
N ARG A 33 16.16 -30.48 -22.91
CA ARG A 33 15.75 -30.52 -24.33
C ARG A 33 16.27 -29.35 -25.15
N LEU A 34 17.59 -29.27 -25.30
CA LEU A 34 18.27 -28.26 -26.11
C LEU A 34 17.72 -28.13 -27.55
N THR A 35 17.19 -29.23 -28.11
CA THR A 35 16.57 -29.26 -29.45
C THR A 35 15.36 -28.33 -29.59
N MET A 36 14.77 -27.86 -28.48
CA MET A 36 13.70 -26.87 -28.52
C MET A 36 14.14 -25.52 -29.12
N LEU A 37 15.44 -25.20 -29.17
CA LEU A 37 15.93 -24.02 -29.88
C LEU A 37 15.67 -24.05 -31.40
N ALA A 38 15.47 -25.24 -31.99
CA ALA A 38 15.17 -25.38 -33.41
C ALA A 38 13.74 -24.92 -33.78
N LEU A 39 12.88 -24.66 -32.80
CA LEU A 39 11.48 -24.28 -33.03
C LEU A 39 11.32 -22.87 -33.60
N ASN A 40 12.36 -22.02 -33.56
CA ASN A 40 12.29 -20.62 -33.98
C ASN A 40 11.84 -20.40 -35.44
N ASN A 41 11.92 -21.42 -36.30
CA ASN A 41 11.48 -21.34 -37.70
C ASN A 41 10.21 -22.17 -38.00
N ILE A 42 9.60 -22.75 -36.97
CA ILE A 42 8.45 -23.67 -37.11
C ILE A 42 7.18 -23.05 -36.52
N VAL A 43 7.32 -22.11 -35.57
CA VAL A 43 6.20 -21.36 -35.02
C VAL A 43 5.99 -20.06 -35.80
N ASP A 44 4.73 -19.65 -35.99
CA ASP A 44 4.35 -18.44 -36.72
C ASP A 44 4.77 -17.12 -36.02
N GLN A 45 5.35 -17.21 -34.82
CA GLN A 45 5.82 -16.08 -34.02
C GLN A 45 7.23 -16.32 -33.50
N ASP A 46 7.99 -15.25 -33.25
CA ASP A 46 9.36 -15.34 -32.73
C ASP A 46 9.42 -16.17 -31.43
N TYR A 47 10.13 -17.31 -31.48
CA TYR A 47 10.31 -18.19 -30.32
C TYR A 47 11.44 -17.68 -29.44
N VAL A 48 11.09 -17.17 -28.26
CA VAL A 48 12.03 -16.57 -27.30
C VAL A 48 11.84 -17.24 -25.94
N PRO A 49 12.54 -18.36 -25.67
CA PRO A 49 12.44 -19.12 -24.43
C PRO A 49 13.32 -18.51 -23.33
N LEU A 50 13.13 -17.22 -23.07
CA LEU A 50 13.81 -16.50 -21.99
C LEU A 50 12.78 -16.12 -20.92
N LYS A 51 13.12 -16.32 -19.65
CA LYS A 51 12.30 -15.93 -18.49
C LYS A 51 11.86 -14.47 -18.55
N GLY A 52 10.74 -14.15 -17.89
CA GLY A 52 10.09 -12.85 -17.98
C GLY A 52 8.84 -12.82 -18.83
N ALA A 53 8.09 -13.92 -18.96
CA ALA A 53 6.74 -13.90 -19.53
C ALA A 53 5.82 -14.96 -18.94
N TYR A 54 4.53 -14.62 -18.85
CA TYR A 54 3.47 -15.44 -18.27
C TYR A 54 2.22 -15.42 -19.16
N PRO A 55 1.56 -16.58 -19.35
CA PRO A 55 0.30 -16.63 -20.06
C PRO A 55 -0.81 -16.05 -19.20
N ILE A 56 -1.79 -15.45 -19.84
CA ILE A 56 -3.04 -15.03 -19.22
C ILE A 56 -4.08 -16.10 -19.50
N LEU A 57 -4.58 -16.74 -18.44
CA LEU A 57 -5.61 -17.77 -18.52
C LEU A 57 -6.95 -17.29 -17.99
N ILE A 58 -8.02 -17.70 -18.67
CA ILE A 58 -9.42 -17.48 -18.29
C ILE A 58 -10.17 -18.79 -18.53
N HIS A 59 -10.71 -19.40 -17.48
CA HIS A 59 -11.38 -20.72 -17.59
C HIS A 59 -10.53 -21.72 -18.38
N ASP A 60 -9.23 -21.79 -18.06
CA ASP A 60 -8.20 -22.59 -18.74
C ASP A 60 -7.89 -22.23 -20.20
N GLU A 61 -8.57 -21.26 -20.83
CA GLU A 61 -8.22 -20.75 -22.15
C GLU A 61 -7.15 -19.65 -22.05
N VAL A 62 -6.13 -19.72 -22.92
CA VAL A 62 -5.14 -18.65 -23.04
C VAL A 62 -5.72 -17.53 -23.89
N ILE A 63 -5.79 -16.33 -23.33
CA ILE A 63 -6.29 -15.13 -24.06
C ILE A 63 -5.18 -14.13 -24.41
N GLY A 64 -3.95 -14.41 -23.97
CA GLY A 64 -2.80 -13.55 -24.21
C GLY A 64 -1.66 -13.91 -23.26
N ALA A 65 -0.66 -13.04 -23.21
CA ALA A 65 0.45 -13.15 -22.28
C ALA A 65 0.98 -11.75 -21.93
N VAL A 66 1.66 -11.65 -20.80
CA VAL A 66 2.43 -10.48 -20.42
C VAL A 66 3.91 -10.82 -20.36
N SER A 67 4.76 -9.85 -20.64
CA SER A 67 6.21 -10.03 -20.64
C SER A 67 6.94 -8.78 -20.18
N ALA A 68 8.15 -8.97 -19.67
CA ALA A 68 9.14 -7.91 -19.47
C ALA A 68 10.44 -8.26 -20.20
N ALA A 69 11.09 -7.23 -20.74
CA ALA A 69 12.43 -7.33 -21.29
C ALA A 69 13.17 -6.01 -21.14
N GLY A 70 14.49 -6.11 -20.91
CA GLY A 70 15.37 -4.96 -20.83
C GLY A 70 15.60 -4.44 -19.41
N ALA A 71 15.19 -5.20 -18.38
CA ALA A 71 15.67 -4.99 -17.02
C ALA A 71 17.16 -5.36 -16.89
N ILE A 72 17.73 -5.12 -15.72
CA ILE A 72 19.16 -5.35 -15.43
C ILE A 72 19.53 -6.83 -15.63
N THR A 73 18.65 -7.74 -15.24
CA THR A 73 18.82 -9.19 -15.41
C THR A 73 17.51 -9.86 -15.85
N GLY A 74 17.60 -11.10 -16.35
CA GLY A 74 16.41 -11.91 -16.63
C GLY A 74 15.58 -12.22 -15.38
N ASP A 75 16.19 -12.27 -14.18
CA ASP A 75 15.45 -12.45 -12.93
C ASP A 75 14.60 -11.22 -12.60
N ASN A 76 15.10 -10.02 -12.92
CA ASN A 76 14.29 -8.81 -12.80
C ASN A 76 13.13 -8.81 -13.82
N ASP A 77 13.36 -9.25 -15.06
CA ASP A 77 12.29 -9.43 -16.05
C ASP A 77 11.23 -10.43 -15.54
N GLU A 78 11.65 -11.53 -14.93
CA GLU A 78 10.76 -12.56 -14.36
C GLU A 78 9.86 -12.00 -13.25
N ILE A 79 10.43 -11.25 -12.30
CA ILE A 79 9.67 -10.62 -11.21
C ILE A 79 8.63 -9.64 -11.77
N ILE A 80 9.02 -8.82 -12.75
CA ILE A 80 8.12 -7.83 -13.37
C ILE A 80 6.97 -8.53 -14.11
N ALA A 81 7.26 -9.54 -14.92
CA ALA A 81 6.26 -10.27 -15.69
C ALA A 81 5.31 -11.09 -14.78
N GLN A 82 5.85 -11.68 -13.71
CA GLN A 82 5.05 -12.39 -12.72
C GLN A 82 4.08 -11.44 -12.00
N PHE A 83 4.54 -10.25 -11.61
CA PHE A 83 3.69 -9.23 -11.00
C PHE A 83 2.60 -8.75 -11.97
N ALA A 84 2.98 -8.46 -13.23
CA ALA A 84 2.05 -8.05 -14.27
C ALA A 84 0.96 -9.10 -14.53
N SER A 85 1.30 -10.39 -14.54
CA SER A 85 0.33 -11.47 -14.82
C SER A 85 -0.70 -11.67 -13.70
N LYS A 86 -0.37 -11.27 -12.48
CA LYS A 86 -1.23 -11.34 -11.29
C LYS A 86 -2.07 -10.08 -11.06
N THR A 87 -1.89 -9.04 -11.87
CA THR A 87 -2.59 -7.76 -11.69
C THR A 87 -4.09 -7.88 -11.97
N GLU A 88 -4.93 -7.31 -11.08
CA GLU A 88 -6.41 -7.40 -11.14
C GLU A 88 -7.04 -6.96 -12.47
N PHE A 89 -6.34 -6.13 -13.25
CA PHE A 89 -6.77 -5.68 -14.58
C PHE A 89 -7.02 -6.86 -15.54
N ILE A 90 -6.17 -7.88 -15.50
CA ILE A 90 -6.23 -9.06 -16.37
C ILE A 90 -7.37 -10.00 -15.96
N LEU A 91 -7.58 -10.16 -14.65
CA LEU A 91 -8.71 -10.92 -14.07
C LEU A 91 -10.07 -10.25 -14.30
N LYS A 92 -10.10 -8.93 -14.57
CA LYS A 92 -11.33 -8.20 -14.92
C LYS A 92 -11.72 -8.43 -16.39
N ILE A 93 -10.74 -8.52 -17.29
CA ILE A 93 -10.93 -8.94 -18.69
C ILE A 93 -11.44 -10.39 -18.76
N ALA A 94 -10.96 -11.24 -17.85
CA ALA A 94 -11.41 -12.62 -17.67
C ALA A 94 -12.89 -12.85 -17.44
N LYS A 95 -13.55 -11.89 -16.82
CA LYS A 95 -14.96 -12.01 -16.43
C LYS A 95 -15.91 -11.48 -17.51
N MET A 96 -15.42 -10.91 -18.61
CA MET A 96 -16.26 -10.48 -19.73
C MET A 96 -16.56 -11.67 -20.65
N LYS A 97 -17.73 -12.30 -20.45
CA LYS A 97 -18.27 -13.31 -21.38
C LYS A 97 -18.59 -12.68 -22.74
N ARG A 98 -18.16 -13.37 -23.80
CA ARG A 98 -18.44 -13.19 -25.24
C ARG A 98 -19.77 -12.46 -25.54
N ILE A 99 -19.73 -11.23 -26.08
CA ILE A 99 -20.82 -10.62 -26.86
C ILE A 99 -20.20 -9.74 -27.98
N PRO A 100 -20.66 -9.85 -29.25
CA PRO A 100 -20.05 -9.15 -30.39
C PRO A 100 -20.39 -7.64 -30.39
N ILE A 101 -19.49 -6.88 -31.00
CA ILE A 101 -19.41 -5.42 -31.10
C ILE A 101 -20.69 -4.79 -31.71
N LEU A 102 -21.31 -3.84 -30.99
CA LEU A 102 -21.97 -2.66 -31.56
C LEU A 102 -22.11 -1.52 -30.51
N LEU A 103 -21.86 -0.30 -30.98
CA LEU A 103 -21.85 1.01 -30.33
C LEU A 103 -22.83 1.25 -29.15
N CYS A 104 -22.29 1.74 -28.03
CA CYS A 104 -22.76 2.96 -27.35
C CYS A 104 -21.81 3.26 -26.16
N PHE A 105 -20.90 4.23 -26.28
CA PHE A 105 -20.20 4.75 -25.10
C PHE A 105 -21.18 5.63 -24.30
N SER A 106 -22.09 4.97 -23.58
CA SER A 106 -22.62 5.55 -22.35
C SER A 106 -21.52 5.42 -21.30
N LEU A 107 -21.11 6.55 -20.74
CA LEU A 107 -20.16 6.63 -19.63
C LEU A 107 -20.73 5.82 -18.46
N TRP A 108 -20.26 4.59 -18.30
CA TRP A 108 -20.37 3.89 -17.02
C TRP A 108 -19.06 4.14 -16.28
N ILE A 109 -19.13 5.06 -15.31
CA ILE A 109 -18.09 5.27 -14.30
C ILE A 109 -17.93 3.92 -13.59
N THR A 110 -16.94 3.13 -14.01
CA THR A 110 -16.65 1.84 -13.38
C THR A 110 -15.57 2.06 -12.33
N ASN A 111 -16.04 2.19 -11.07
CA ASN A 111 -15.30 1.97 -9.84
C ASN A 111 -13.83 2.40 -9.86
N ILE A 112 -13.55 3.60 -9.32
CA ILE A 112 -12.24 3.97 -8.80
C ILE A 112 -11.86 2.92 -7.74
N SER A 113 -11.16 1.85 -8.13
CA SER A 113 -10.51 1.00 -7.14
C SER A 113 -9.36 1.81 -6.59
N GLY A 114 -9.59 2.49 -5.47
CA GLY A 114 -8.55 3.28 -4.83
C GLY A 114 -7.32 2.42 -4.51
N GLN A 115 -6.17 3.10 -4.44
CA GLN A 115 -4.84 2.50 -4.34
C GLN A 115 -4.78 1.40 -3.26
N VAL A 116 -4.14 0.29 -3.60
CA VAL A 116 -3.86 -0.82 -2.67
C VAL A 116 -2.34 -0.93 -2.54
N PHE A 117 -1.86 -0.91 -1.31
CA PHE A 117 -0.44 -1.12 -0.99
C PHE A 117 -0.18 -2.59 -0.72
N TYR A 118 1.05 -3.05 -0.92
CA TYR A 118 1.41 -4.45 -0.78
C TYR A 118 2.48 -4.58 0.30
N GLU A 119 2.21 -5.46 1.25
CA GLU A 119 3.22 -5.94 2.17
C GLU A 119 4.28 -6.75 1.42
N LYS A 120 5.54 -6.54 1.80
CA LYS A 120 6.72 -7.19 1.23
C LYS A 120 7.64 -7.59 2.37
N TYR A 121 7.94 -8.89 2.47
CA TYR A 121 8.93 -9.43 3.40
C TYR A 121 8.65 -9.05 4.87
N GLY A 122 7.39 -9.11 5.29
CA GLY A 122 6.95 -8.73 6.63
C GLY A 122 6.88 -7.23 6.88
N ASN A 123 6.93 -6.39 5.84
CA ASN A 123 6.96 -4.92 5.96
C ASN A 123 6.03 -4.23 4.96
N VAL A 124 5.38 -3.14 5.39
CA VAL A 124 4.65 -2.21 4.52
C VAL A 124 4.77 -0.81 5.08
N CYS A 125 4.97 0.19 4.22
CA CYS A 125 5.01 1.60 4.59
C CYS A 125 4.18 2.42 3.60
N VAL A 126 3.45 3.41 4.10
CA VAL A 126 2.52 4.23 3.33
C VAL A 126 2.56 5.68 3.82
N GLU A 127 2.69 6.62 2.89
CA GLU A 127 2.54 8.05 3.18
C GLU A 127 1.09 8.35 3.57
N ALA A 128 0.89 9.15 4.61
CA ALA A 128 -0.41 9.35 5.23
C ALA A 128 -1.41 10.03 4.28
N GLU A 129 -0.95 10.89 3.37
CA GLU A 129 -1.81 11.55 2.39
C GLU A 129 -2.41 10.61 1.33
N ASN A 130 -1.98 9.34 1.28
CA ASN A 130 -2.49 8.34 0.34
C ASN A 130 -3.62 7.46 0.93
N PHE A 131 -4.39 7.97 1.90
CA PHE A 131 -5.54 7.26 2.42
C PHE A 131 -6.60 7.00 1.33
N TYR A 132 -7.21 5.82 1.39
CA TYR A 132 -8.27 5.38 0.48
C TYR A 132 -9.59 6.10 0.73
N SER A 133 -9.94 6.29 1.99
CA SER A 133 -11.22 6.86 2.41
C SER A 133 -11.10 7.54 3.77
N GLN A 134 -12.03 8.47 4.03
CA GLN A 134 -12.23 9.08 5.34
C GLN A 134 -13.69 8.95 5.78
N SER A 135 -13.92 8.86 7.08
CA SER A 135 -15.25 8.86 7.71
C SER A 135 -15.20 9.50 9.10
N SER A 136 -16.37 9.65 9.75
CA SER A 136 -16.52 10.29 11.07
C SER A 136 -15.91 11.69 11.12
N ASP A 137 -16.12 12.47 10.04
CA ASP A 137 -15.39 13.70 9.75
C ASP A 137 -16.25 14.99 9.84
N SER A 138 -17.35 14.93 10.60
CA SER A 138 -18.27 16.06 10.77
C SER A 138 -17.81 17.11 11.80
N ILE A 139 -16.98 16.72 12.76
CA ILE A 139 -16.48 17.59 13.85
C ILE A 139 -15.00 17.90 13.66
N ARG A 140 -14.21 16.87 13.35
CA ARG A 140 -12.77 16.95 13.04
C ARG A 140 -12.49 16.16 11.78
N LYS A 141 -11.55 16.62 10.99
CA LYS A 141 -11.29 16.07 9.66
C LYS A 141 -9.79 16.06 9.37
N TRP A 142 -9.31 15.01 8.71
CA TRP A 142 -7.97 15.02 8.13
C TRP A 142 -7.94 15.86 6.88
N HIS A 143 -6.96 16.76 6.83
CA HIS A 143 -6.63 17.57 5.68
C HIS A 143 -5.24 17.20 5.18
N ILE A 144 -5.10 17.04 3.86
CA ILE A 144 -3.79 16.86 3.25
C ILE A 144 -3.12 18.22 3.14
N ILE A 145 -2.01 18.39 3.84
CA ILE A 145 -1.20 19.61 3.83
C ILE A 145 -0.01 19.38 2.89
N ARG A 146 0.22 20.35 2.00
CA ARG A 146 1.36 20.36 1.07
C ARG A 146 2.17 21.63 1.29
N GLU A 147 3.37 21.71 0.73
CA GLU A 147 4.17 22.95 0.75
C GLU A 147 3.41 24.17 0.19
N THR A 148 2.45 23.94 -0.71
CA THR A 148 1.61 24.98 -1.32
C THR A 148 0.41 25.41 -0.46
N SER A 149 0.15 24.76 0.68
CA SER A 149 -0.93 25.10 1.61
C SER A 149 -0.55 26.33 2.45
N VAL A 150 -0.66 27.51 1.85
CA VAL A 150 -0.28 28.81 2.45
C VAL A 150 -1.19 29.25 3.60
N GLU A 151 -2.38 28.66 3.72
CA GLU A 151 -3.35 28.90 4.79
C GLU A 151 -2.94 28.26 6.12
N ILE A 152 -2.07 27.25 6.08
CA ILE A 152 -1.57 26.55 7.26
C ILE A 152 -0.38 27.32 7.83
N LYS A 153 -0.57 27.87 9.03
CA LYS A 153 0.54 28.45 9.80
C LYS A 153 1.47 27.33 10.26
N ASN A 154 2.78 27.57 10.26
CA ASN A 154 3.80 26.58 10.60
C ASN A 154 3.64 25.28 9.79
N ASN A 155 3.56 25.41 8.47
CA ASN A 155 3.45 24.27 7.58
C ASN A 155 4.78 23.48 7.54
N HIS A 156 4.74 22.21 7.97
CA HIS A 156 5.92 21.34 8.05
C HIS A 156 6.10 20.41 6.84
N ALA A 157 5.30 20.60 5.77
CA ALA A 157 5.31 19.71 4.61
C ALA A 157 6.67 19.64 3.92
N GLY A 158 7.46 20.72 3.91
CA GLY A 158 8.79 20.73 3.31
C GLY A 158 9.79 19.77 3.96
N GLU A 159 9.53 19.32 5.19
CA GLU A 159 10.38 18.39 5.95
C GLU A 159 9.83 16.95 5.96
N ALA A 160 8.58 16.77 5.55
CA ALA A 160 7.90 15.47 5.48
C ALA A 160 8.45 14.61 4.31
N SER A 161 8.36 13.28 4.40
CA SER A 161 8.95 12.37 3.40
C SER A 161 8.37 12.58 2.00
N GLY A 162 7.05 12.77 1.89
CA GLY A 162 6.32 12.98 0.64
C GLY A 162 6.22 14.44 0.17
N LYS A 163 6.83 15.39 0.87
CA LYS A 163 6.51 16.84 0.75
C LYS A 163 5.04 17.17 1.02
N ALA A 164 4.38 16.30 1.77
CA ALA A 164 3.01 16.41 2.20
C ALA A 164 2.82 15.58 3.48
N TYR A 165 1.76 15.88 4.22
CA TYR A 165 1.34 15.12 5.39
C TYR A 165 -0.17 15.31 5.57
N THR A 166 -0.75 14.66 6.58
CA THR A 166 -2.13 14.89 6.97
C THR A 166 -2.22 15.53 8.34
N LYS A 167 -3.10 16.52 8.51
CA LYS A 167 -3.35 17.20 9.79
C LYS A 167 -4.83 17.15 10.13
N ILE A 168 -5.16 16.91 11.39
CA ILE A 168 -6.54 16.99 11.86
C ILE A 168 -6.90 18.46 12.13
N LEU A 169 -7.97 18.94 11.50
CA LEU A 169 -8.49 20.30 11.68
C LEU A 169 -10.01 20.31 11.99
N PRO A 170 -10.51 21.39 12.62
CA PRO A 170 -9.75 22.49 13.23
C PRO A 170 -8.85 22.00 14.39
N ASP A 171 -7.75 22.71 14.61
CA ASP A 171 -6.79 22.48 15.68
C ASP A 171 -7.09 23.49 16.79
N GLU A 172 -7.78 23.04 17.83
CA GLU A 172 -8.27 23.90 18.91
C GLU A 172 -7.61 23.61 20.26
N ARG A 173 -6.81 22.53 20.35
CA ARG A 173 -6.12 22.13 21.58
C ARG A 173 -4.66 21.76 21.30
N VAL A 174 -3.82 22.78 21.23
CA VAL A 174 -2.37 22.61 21.01
C VAL A 174 -1.68 22.23 22.33
N THR A 175 -2.11 22.82 23.44
CA THR A 175 -1.49 22.67 24.76
C THR A 175 -2.49 22.39 25.87
N HIS A 176 -2.00 21.93 27.03
CA HIS A 176 -2.84 21.68 28.21
C HIS A 176 -3.60 22.91 28.74
N ASP A 177 -3.18 24.11 28.36
CA ASP A 177 -3.85 25.38 28.72
C ASP A 177 -5.08 25.65 27.84
N ASP A 178 -5.19 25.00 26.68
CA ASP A 178 -6.31 25.13 25.77
C ASP A 178 -7.54 24.34 26.27
N PRO A 179 -8.77 24.80 25.97
CA PRO A 179 -9.98 24.14 26.44
C PRO A 179 -10.04 22.66 26.06
N PHE A 180 -10.33 21.80 27.03
CA PHE A 180 -10.54 20.37 26.79
C PHE A 180 -12.03 20.07 26.57
N ILE A 181 -12.39 19.58 25.38
CA ILE A 181 -13.76 19.32 24.96
C ILE A 181 -13.86 17.88 24.45
N PRO A 182 -14.17 16.91 25.35
CA PRO A 182 -14.32 15.50 24.99
C PRO A 182 -15.40 15.29 23.92
N GLY A 183 -15.10 14.45 22.93
CA GLY A 183 -15.98 14.22 21.79
C GLY A 183 -15.95 15.34 20.75
N GLU A 184 -15.06 16.33 20.88
CA GLU A 184 -14.84 17.38 19.88
C GLU A 184 -13.35 17.54 19.52
N ASN A 185 -12.52 18.00 20.45
CA ASN A 185 -11.06 18.14 20.25
C ASN A 185 -10.26 16.95 20.78
N PHE A 186 -10.94 15.99 21.41
CA PHE A 186 -10.34 14.79 21.96
C PHE A 186 -11.30 13.59 21.90
N SER A 187 -10.80 12.41 21.53
CA SER A 187 -11.53 11.14 21.56
C SER A 187 -10.69 10.02 22.16
N ASP A 188 -11.03 9.56 23.36
CA ASP A 188 -10.39 8.37 23.94
C ASP A 188 -10.88 7.07 23.29
N ASN A 189 -12.04 7.13 22.61
CA ASN A 189 -12.63 6.00 21.91
C ASN A 189 -12.12 5.93 20.46
N PRO A 190 -11.48 4.82 20.06
CA PRO A 190 -10.96 4.65 18.73
C PRO A 190 -12.10 4.46 17.71
N GLY A 191 -11.93 4.99 16.50
CA GLY A 191 -12.91 4.87 15.41
C GLY A 191 -14.10 5.82 15.45
N GLU A 192 -14.26 6.62 16.51
CA GLU A 192 -15.40 7.53 16.64
C GLU A 192 -15.20 8.85 15.91
N MET A 193 -13.96 9.28 15.67
CA MET A 193 -13.66 10.60 15.13
C MET A 193 -12.48 10.61 14.15
N ALA A 194 -12.65 11.38 13.07
CA ALA A 194 -11.70 11.57 11.98
C ALA A 194 -10.96 10.28 11.64
N VAL A 195 -11.65 9.36 10.96
CA VAL A 195 -11.09 8.05 10.61
C VAL A 195 -10.61 8.07 9.17
N ILE A 196 -9.32 7.82 8.94
CA ILE A 196 -8.76 7.56 7.60
C ILE A 196 -8.37 6.09 7.47
N SER A 197 -8.54 5.54 6.27
CA SER A 197 -8.35 4.11 6.02
C SER A 197 -7.52 3.84 4.77
N TYR A 198 -6.73 2.77 4.80
CA TYR A 198 -5.79 2.36 3.75
C TYR A 198 -6.03 0.91 3.38
N LYS A 199 -6.03 0.61 2.08
CA LYS A 199 -6.15 -0.77 1.60
C LYS A 199 -4.77 -1.39 1.48
N ILE A 200 -4.54 -2.46 2.23
CA ILE A 200 -3.28 -3.22 2.22
C ILE A 200 -3.55 -4.64 1.76
N HIS A 201 -2.70 -5.18 0.92
CA HIS A 201 -2.65 -6.60 0.62
C HIS A 201 -1.51 -7.24 1.40
N PHE A 202 -1.86 -8.08 2.38
CA PHE A 202 -0.92 -8.87 3.15
C PHE A 202 -0.70 -10.22 2.47
N THR A 203 0.57 -10.60 2.26
CA THR A 203 0.92 -11.96 1.84
C THR A 203 1.16 -12.86 3.03
N ASP A 204 1.60 -12.26 4.12
CA ASP A 204 1.96 -12.93 5.36
C ASP A 204 0.97 -12.62 6.49
N THR A 205 0.69 -13.62 7.31
CA THR A 205 -0.09 -13.47 8.56
C THR A 205 0.81 -13.23 9.77
N GLY A 206 0.19 -12.85 10.88
CA GLY A 206 0.81 -12.77 12.19
C GLY A 206 0.77 -11.38 12.78
N LYS A 207 1.63 -11.16 13.80
CA LYS A 207 1.74 -9.89 14.49
C LYS A 207 2.59 -8.91 13.68
N TYR A 208 2.08 -7.70 13.50
CA TYR A 208 2.79 -6.57 12.94
C TYR A 208 2.77 -5.42 13.94
N TYR A 209 3.95 -4.91 14.31
CA TYR A 209 4.06 -3.65 15.04
C TYR A 209 3.68 -2.50 14.12
N VAL A 210 2.97 -1.51 14.66
CA VAL A 210 2.61 -0.30 13.90
C VAL A 210 3.53 0.84 14.32
N TRP A 211 4.16 1.46 13.34
CA TRP A 211 4.97 2.66 13.47
C TRP A 211 4.27 3.82 12.80
N VAL A 212 4.30 4.98 13.42
CA VAL A 212 3.78 6.23 12.87
C VAL A 212 4.86 7.29 12.97
N LYS A 213 5.00 8.09 11.92
CA LYS A 213 5.84 9.27 11.87
C LYS A 213 4.95 10.49 12.04
N ALA A 214 5.13 11.18 13.16
CA ALA A 214 4.30 12.31 13.55
C ALA A 214 5.14 13.55 13.87
N TYR A 215 4.51 14.70 13.76
CA TYR A 215 5.03 15.98 14.24
C TYR A 215 4.11 16.49 15.33
N SER A 216 4.65 16.70 16.52
CA SER A 216 3.93 17.33 17.64
C SER A 216 4.60 18.66 17.95
N SER A 217 3.80 19.72 17.82
CA SER A 217 4.18 21.08 18.16
C SER A 217 3.85 21.42 19.62
N GLY A 218 2.84 20.73 20.16
CA GLY A 218 2.22 21.02 21.43
C GLY A 218 2.36 19.89 22.46
N THR A 219 1.54 19.96 23.51
CA THR A 219 1.44 18.87 24.52
C THR A 219 0.25 17.95 24.27
N GLU A 220 -0.63 18.34 23.37
CA GLU A 220 -1.97 17.80 23.23
C GLU A 220 -2.36 17.48 21.77
N ASP A 221 -1.39 17.50 20.85
CA ASP A 221 -1.51 17.19 19.42
C ASP A 221 -0.75 15.89 19.06
N ASN A 222 -0.66 14.96 20.01
CA ASN A 222 0.40 13.96 20.04
C ASN A 222 -0.08 12.53 20.28
N GLY A 223 -1.32 12.22 19.90
CA GLY A 223 -1.90 10.90 20.01
C GLY A 223 -2.86 10.52 18.90
N ILE A 224 -2.87 9.23 18.58
CA ILE A 224 -3.70 8.61 17.54
C ILE A 224 -4.07 7.17 17.93
N HIS A 225 -5.09 6.60 17.32
CA HIS A 225 -5.41 5.17 17.41
C HIS A 225 -5.26 4.49 16.05
N VAL A 226 -5.03 3.17 16.04
CA VAL A 226 -4.96 2.33 14.84
C VAL A 226 -5.88 1.11 14.96
N GLY A 227 -6.48 0.70 13.84
CA GLY A 227 -7.43 -0.40 13.73
C GLY A 227 -7.21 -1.25 12.48
N LEU A 228 -7.84 -2.43 12.47
CA LEU A 228 -7.78 -3.43 11.41
C LEU A 228 -9.19 -3.92 11.06
N ASP A 229 -9.57 -3.80 9.79
CA ASP A 229 -10.86 -4.28 9.25
C ASP A 229 -12.09 -3.78 10.02
N GLY A 230 -12.07 -2.49 10.39
CA GLY A 230 -13.14 -1.85 11.15
C GLY A 230 -13.18 -2.23 12.64
N LYS A 231 -12.22 -3.02 13.11
CA LYS A 231 -12.02 -3.33 14.54
C LYS A 231 -10.89 -2.49 15.11
N TRP A 232 -11.02 -2.15 16.38
CA TRP A 232 -10.04 -1.35 17.12
C TRP A 232 -9.55 -2.15 18.34
N PRO A 233 -8.55 -3.02 18.17
CA PRO A 233 -8.04 -3.85 19.26
C PRO A 233 -7.37 -2.97 20.32
N GLU A 234 -7.30 -3.44 21.57
CA GLU A 234 -6.62 -2.74 22.66
C GLU A 234 -5.18 -2.37 22.28
N SER A 235 -4.46 -3.27 21.61
CA SER A 235 -3.10 -3.05 21.11
C SER A 235 -2.98 -1.99 20.00
N GLY A 236 -4.08 -1.42 19.53
CA GLY A 236 -4.09 -0.32 18.56
C GLY A 236 -4.42 1.04 19.19
N MET A 237 -4.73 1.09 20.47
CA MET A 237 -5.23 2.31 21.10
C MET A 237 -4.11 3.18 21.68
N LYS A 238 -4.34 4.50 21.72
CA LYS A 238 -3.55 5.47 22.50
C LYS A 238 -2.04 5.44 22.18
N MET A 239 -1.69 5.46 20.89
CA MET A 239 -0.33 5.79 20.49
C MET A 239 0.00 7.21 20.97
N GLN A 240 1.20 7.45 21.49
CA GLN A 240 1.56 8.72 22.14
C GLN A 240 3.01 9.14 21.86
N TRP A 241 3.22 10.42 21.53
CA TRP A 241 4.54 11.05 21.38
C TRP A 241 4.84 12.01 22.53
N CYS A 242 5.77 11.63 23.41
CA CYS A 242 6.32 12.54 24.43
C CYS A 242 7.65 13.18 24.00
N GLU A 243 8.45 12.44 23.23
CA GLU A 243 9.78 12.83 22.77
C GLU A 243 9.72 13.17 21.27
N GLY A 244 10.76 13.83 20.75
CA GLY A 244 10.84 14.14 19.32
C GLY A 244 9.86 15.23 18.87
N LYS A 245 9.53 16.17 19.75
CA LYS A 245 8.69 17.33 19.43
C LYS A 245 9.40 18.29 18.47
N ASN A 246 8.62 19.05 17.71
CA ASN A 246 9.09 20.01 16.71
C ASN A 246 9.96 19.40 15.60
N GLN A 247 9.78 18.12 15.31
CA GLN A 247 10.43 17.38 14.22
C GLN A 247 9.60 16.14 13.89
N TRP A 248 9.74 15.63 12.66
CA TRP A 248 9.11 14.37 12.28
C TRP A 248 9.79 13.19 12.99
N THR A 249 9.04 12.47 13.82
CA THR A 249 9.58 11.38 14.65
C THR A 249 8.77 10.10 14.51
N TRP A 250 9.47 9.00 14.19
CA TRP A 250 8.93 7.64 14.25
C TRP A 250 8.74 7.19 15.70
N ASP A 251 7.57 6.64 16.03
CA ASP A 251 7.34 5.97 17.32
C ASP A 251 6.29 4.85 17.25
N SER A 252 6.30 4.00 18.27
CA SER A 252 5.43 2.83 18.45
C SER A 252 5.24 2.51 19.96
N ARG A 253 4.74 3.50 20.70
CA ARG A 253 4.50 3.42 22.16
C ARG A 253 3.02 3.57 22.49
N GLN A 254 2.50 2.68 23.32
CA GLN A 254 1.12 2.75 23.81
C GLN A 254 1.06 3.39 25.20
N ARG A 255 0.32 4.49 25.35
CA ARG A 255 0.04 5.09 26.66
C ARG A 255 -0.73 4.12 27.54
N THR A 256 -0.28 3.96 28.79
CA THR A 256 -1.01 3.25 29.85
C THR A 256 -1.30 4.17 31.04
N ASN A 257 -2.03 3.66 32.02
CA ASN A 257 -2.26 4.38 33.28
C ASN A 257 -0.95 4.57 34.07
N GLU A 258 -0.05 3.59 34.00
CA GLU A 258 1.23 3.56 34.69
C GLU A 258 2.32 4.36 33.95
N GLN A 259 2.27 4.37 32.61
CA GLN A 259 3.29 4.98 31.75
C GLN A 259 2.63 5.91 30.72
N HIS A 260 2.54 7.20 31.08
CA HIS A 260 1.88 8.21 30.27
C HIS A 260 2.55 8.52 28.93
N CYS A 261 3.87 8.33 28.83
CA CYS A 261 4.63 8.43 27.58
C CYS A 261 4.68 7.14 26.78
N GLY A 262 3.96 6.13 27.25
CA GLY A 262 3.74 4.88 26.59
C GLY A 262 4.86 3.85 26.70
N VAL A 263 4.45 2.60 26.48
CA VAL A 263 5.28 1.41 26.55
C VAL A 263 5.51 0.88 25.14
N GLN A 264 6.78 0.60 24.81
CA GLN A 264 7.19 0.05 23.53
C GLN A 264 6.60 -1.35 23.31
N LYS A 265 6.47 -1.77 22.04
CA LYS A 265 6.01 -3.10 21.61
C LYS A 265 4.55 -3.45 21.96
N LEU A 266 3.81 -2.53 22.57
CA LEU A 266 2.37 -2.72 22.85
C LEU A 266 1.48 -2.25 21.70
N ILE A 267 2.02 -1.46 20.77
CA ILE A 267 1.31 -1.08 19.55
C ILE A 267 1.53 -2.12 18.45
N TYR A 268 0.49 -2.92 18.18
CA TYR A 268 0.51 -3.94 17.13
C TYR A 268 -0.89 -4.34 16.66
N LEU A 269 -0.95 -4.92 15.47
CA LEU A 269 -2.14 -5.56 14.91
C LEU A 269 -1.83 -7.03 14.59
N ILE A 270 -2.85 -7.88 14.64
CA ILE A 270 -2.75 -9.29 14.26
C ILE A 270 -3.49 -9.48 12.93
N VAL A 271 -2.75 -9.77 11.87
CA VAL A 271 -3.30 -10.11 10.56
C VAL A 271 -3.52 -11.63 10.52
N GLU A 272 -4.77 -12.06 10.62
CA GLU A 272 -5.11 -13.50 10.74
C GLU A 272 -5.11 -14.24 9.41
N THR A 273 -5.36 -13.54 8.30
CA THR A 273 -5.49 -14.12 6.96
C THR A 273 -4.66 -13.35 5.95
N PRO A 274 -4.08 -13.99 4.93
CA PRO A 274 -3.57 -13.28 3.77
C PRO A 274 -4.71 -12.62 2.99
N GLY A 275 -4.40 -11.57 2.24
CA GLY A 275 -5.32 -10.90 1.35
C GLY A 275 -5.50 -9.42 1.65
N LYS A 276 -6.63 -8.85 1.20
CA LYS A 276 -6.92 -7.43 1.33
C LYS A 276 -7.48 -7.14 2.73
N HIS A 277 -6.84 -6.21 3.42
CA HIS A 277 -7.22 -5.69 4.73
C HIS A 277 -7.33 -4.17 4.68
N LEU A 278 -8.08 -3.62 5.63
CA LEU A 278 -8.19 -2.18 5.85
C LEU A 278 -7.46 -1.80 7.13
N ILE A 279 -6.36 -1.05 7.00
CA ILE A 279 -5.71 -0.42 8.14
C ILE A 279 -6.33 0.96 8.31
N SER A 280 -6.78 1.29 9.51
CA SER A 280 -7.44 2.58 9.78
C SER A 280 -6.78 3.30 10.93
N PHE A 281 -6.76 4.61 10.88
CA PHE A 281 -6.30 5.47 11.96
C PHE A 281 -7.40 6.46 12.33
N SER A 282 -7.59 6.69 13.62
CA SER A 282 -8.59 7.63 14.12
C SER A 282 -7.98 8.62 15.08
N MET A 283 -8.58 9.81 15.14
CA MET A 283 -8.20 10.85 16.08
C MET A 283 -8.22 10.34 17.52
N ARG A 284 -7.16 10.64 18.26
CA ARG A 284 -7.25 10.77 19.71
C ARG A 284 -7.26 12.24 20.13
N GLU A 285 -6.44 13.04 19.47
CA GLU A 285 -6.27 14.47 19.71
C GLU A 285 -6.36 15.23 18.39
N ASP A 286 -7.02 16.39 18.37
CA ASP A 286 -7.00 17.26 17.21
C ASP A 286 -5.61 17.89 17.00
N GLY A 287 -5.40 18.53 15.84
CA GLY A 287 -4.09 19.08 15.50
C GLY A 287 -3.01 18.04 15.14
N PHE A 288 -3.22 16.74 15.40
CA PHE A 288 -2.23 15.69 15.13
C PHE A 288 -1.74 15.72 13.68
N GLU A 289 -0.42 15.81 13.51
CA GLU A 289 0.25 15.85 12.21
C GLU A 289 0.89 14.50 11.89
N PHE A 290 0.48 13.90 10.79
CA PHE A 290 0.76 12.52 10.41
C PHE A 290 1.38 12.46 9.02
N ASP A 291 2.67 12.10 8.93
CA ASP A 291 3.45 12.04 7.68
C ASP A 291 3.38 10.66 7.04
N LYS A 292 3.72 9.61 7.80
CA LYS A 292 3.91 8.26 7.25
C LYS A 292 3.66 7.22 8.31
N TRP A 293 3.24 6.03 7.90
CA TRP A 293 3.16 4.88 8.80
C TRP A 293 3.75 3.63 8.18
N CYS A 294 4.20 2.73 9.03
CA CYS A 294 4.68 1.42 8.64
C CYS A 294 4.11 0.33 9.54
N MET A 295 4.00 -0.87 8.99
CA MET A 295 3.77 -2.10 9.75
C MET A 295 4.90 -3.07 9.47
N SER A 296 5.49 -3.60 10.53
CA SER A 296 6.64 -4.51 10.46
C SER A 296 6.49 -5.69 11.41
N LYS A 297 6.91 -6.89 10.98
CA LYS A 297 6.98 -8.07 11.87
C LYS A 297 8.03 -7.92 12.97
N GLU A 298 9.13 -7.25 12.66
CA GLU A 298 10.19 -6.93 13.60
C GLU A 298 9.97 -5.57 14.26
N TYR A 299 10.35 -5.44 15.54
CA TYR A 299 10.28 -4.17 16.25
C TYR A 299 11.54 -3.34 15.94
N THR A 300 11.57 -2.77 14.75
CA THR A 300 12.67 -1.94 14.25
C THR A 300 12.10 -0.62 13.75
N ILE A 301 12.73 0.49 14.13
CA ILE A 301 12.34 1.82 13.66
C ILE A 301 12.49 1.84 12.13
N PRO A 302 11.47 2.28 11.37
CA PRO A 302 11.56 2.39 9.92
C PRO A 302 12.62 3.37 9.45
N GLU A 303 13.14 3.16 8.24
CA GLU A 303 13.97 4.14 7.53
C GLU A 303 13.08 5.24 6.91
N ASP A 304 13.64 6.44 6.74
CA ASP A 304 12.94 7.58 6.14
C ASP A 304 12.77 7.46 4.62
#